data_AF-A0A365CW04-F1
#
_entry.id   AF-A0A365CW04-F1
#
_cell.length_a   1.000
_cell.length_b   1.000
_cell.length_c   1.000
_cell.angle_alpha   90.00
_cell.angle_beta   90.00
_cell.angle_gamma   90.00
#
_symmetry.space_group_name_H-M   'P 1'
#
loop_
_entity.id
_entity.type
_entity.pdbx_description
1 polymer ?
#
loop_
_entity_poly.entity_id
_entity_poly.type
_entity_poly.pdbx_seq_one_letter_code
_entity_poly.pdbx_strand_id
1 'polypeptide(L)' 'MVKEHHVRVYKSEENLAREDQLAYKIAKVAADPVAVTDDVTDMVINRIIDNASVAIASLNRAPIV' A
#
# COMPACT_ATOMS: atom_id res chain seq x y z
N MET A 1 2.01 -16.97 11.47
CA MET A 1 3.21 -17.52 10.79
C MET A 1 3.63 -16.54 9.71
N VAL A 2 4.92 -16.25 9.61
CA VAL A 2 5.47 -15.44 8.51
C VAL A 2 5.65 -16.35 7.30
N LYS A 3 5.25 -15.88 6.11
CA LYS A 3 5.43 -16.60 4.84
C LYS A 3 6.41 -15.83 3.97
N GLU A 4 7.51 -16.46 3.61
CA GLU A 4 8.46 -15.89 2.66
C GLU A 4 7.98 -16.10 1.22
N HIS A 5 8.09 -15.06 0.40
CA HIS A 5 7.74 -15.09 -1.01
C HIS A 5 9.01 -14.86 -1.84
N HIS A 6 9.42 -15.85 -2.63
CA HIS A 6 10.53 -15.67 -3.57
C HIS A 6 10.08 -14.80 -4.75
N VAL A 7 10.76 -13.68 -4.96
CA VAL A 7 10.44 -12.71 -6.01
C VAL A 7 11.55 -12.74 -7.05
N ARG A 8 11.17 -12.85 -8.32
CA ARG A 8 12.08 -12.73 -9.47
C ARG A 8 11.41 -11.95 -10.58
N VAL A 9 12.22 -11.45 -11.50
CA VAL A 9 11.74 -10.94 -12.78
C VAL A 9 11.27 -12.09 -13.68
N TYR A 10 10.25 -11.83 -14.49
CA TYR A 10 9.73 -12.74 -15.51
C TYR A 10 9.88 -12.06 -16.87
N LYS A 11 10.34 -12.79 -17.89
CA LYS A 11 10.31 -12.27 -19.26
C LYS A 11 8.86 -12.15 -19.72
N SER A 12 8.58 -11.25 -20.66
CA SER A 12 7.22 -11.03 -21.17
C SER A 12 6.61 -12.25 -21.89
N GLU A 13 7.46 -13.16 -22.39
CA GLU A 13 7.02 -14.43 -23.02
C GLU A 13 6.67 -15.53 -21.99
N GLU A 14 7.09 -15.36 -20.74
CA GLU A 14 6.75 -16.28 -19.65
C GLU A 14 5.38 -15.93 -19.09
N ASN A 15 4.45 -16.88 -19.08
CA ASN A 15 3.17 -16.67 -18.43
C ASN A 15 3.31 -16.83 -16.90
N LEU A 16 3.05 -15.75 -16.16
CA LEU A 16 2.94 -15.75 -14.71
C LEU A 16 1.48 -15.65 -14.31
N ALA A 17 0.97 -16.67 -13.61
CA ALA A 17 -0.37 -16.65 -13.06
C ALA A 17 -0.58 -15.41 -12.18
N ARG A 18 -1.76 -14.81 -12.23
CA ARG A 18 -2.08 -13.56 -11.52
C ARG A 18 -1.85 -13.71 -10.02
N GLU A 19 -2.25 -14.86 -9.48
CA GLU A 19 -2.13 -15.25 -8.08
C GLU A 19 -0.68 -15.29 -7.59
N ASP A 20 0.26 -15.56 -8.50
CA ASP A 20 1.68 -15.65 -8.19
C ASP A 20 2.40 -14.30 -8.23
N GLN A 21 1.78 -13.28 -8.83
CA GLN A 21 2.32 -11.93 -8.84
C GLN A 21 2.41 -11.36 -7.42
N LEU A 22 3.54 -10.74 -7.08
CA LEU A 22 3.71 -10.08 -5.78
C LEU A 22 2.62 -9.03 -5.53
N ALA A 23 2.25 -8.27 -6.57
CA ALA A 23 1.17 -7.28 -6.49
C ALA A 23 -0.17 -7.90 -6.08
N TYR A 24 -0.51 -9.08 -6.61
CA TYR A 24 -1.74 -9.80 -6.23
C TYR A 24 -1.70 -10.24 -4.76
N LYS A 25 -0.56 -10.78 -4.31
CA LYS A 25 -0.36 -11.20 -2.92
C LYS A 25 -0.49 -10.01 -1.95
N ILE A 26 0.08 -8.85 -2.29
CA ILE A 26 -0.08 -7.61 -1.51
C ILE A 26 -1.56 -7.18 -1.51
N ALA A 27 -2.23 -7.18 -2.66
CA ALA A 27 -3.64 -6.82 -2.74
C ALA A 27 -4.53 -7.74 -1.90
N LYS A 28 -4.22 -9.04 -1.84
CA LYS A 28 -4.92 -10.00 -0.97
C LYS A 28 -4.77 -9.67 0.51
N VAL A 29 -3.58 -9.25 0.95
CA VAL A 29 -3.35 -8.81 2.33
C VAL A 29 -4.09 -7.50 2.61
N ALA A 30 -4.04 -6.54 1.68
CA ALA A 30 -4.71 -5.25 1.84
C ALA A 30 -6.24 -5.37 1.87
N ALA A 31 -6.82 -6.35 1.18
CA ALA A 31 -8.25 -6.62 1.15
C ALA A 31 -8.71 -7.66 2.18
N ASP A 32 -7.81 -8.17 3.02
CA ASP A 32 -8.14 -9.13 4.07
C ASP A 32 -9.07 -8.46 5.09
N PRO A 33 -10.29 -8.98 5.35
CA PRO A 33 -11.24 -8.37 6.29
C PRO A 33 -10.86 -8.66 7.75
N VAL A 34 -9.66 -8.25 8.13
CA VAL A 34 -9.20 -8.31 9.52
C VAL A 34 -9.82 -7.17 10.33
N ALA A 35 -10.07 -7.43 11.61
CA ALA A 35 -10.57 -6.41 12.52
C ALA A 35 -9.57 -5.25 12.62
N VAL A 36 -10.07 -4.02 12.49
CA VAL A 36 -9.30 -2.81 12.74
C VAL A 36 -9.44 -2.47 14.22
N THR A 37 -8.34 -2.39 14.94
CA THR A 37 -8.34 -2.01 16.36
C THR A 37 -8.56 -0.52 16.53
N ASP A 38 -8.96 -0.10 17.73
CA ASP A 38 -9.16 1.34 18.04
C ASP A 38 -7.87 2.14 17.82
N ASP A 39 -6.73 1.65 18.31
CA ASP A 39 -5.41 2.29 18.10
C ASP A 39 -5.06 2.47 16.61
N VAL A 40 -5.40 1.49 15.76
CA VAL A 40 -5.16 1.58 14.31
C VAL A 40 -6.12 2.59 13.68
N THR A 41 -7.38 2.62 14.12
CA THR A 41 -8.38 3.58 13.65
C THR A 41 -7.93 5.01 13.95
N ASP A 42 -7.50 5.28 15.18
CA ASP A 42 -6.99 6.59 15.59
C ASP A 42 -5.78 7.03 14.75
N MET A 43 -4.86 6.10 14.46
CA MET A 43 -3.71 6.37 13.61
C MET A 43 -4.09 6.65 12.15
N VAL A 44 -5.10 5.95 11.60
CA VAL A 44 -5.61 6.23 10.24
C VAL A 44 -6.23 7.62 10.18
N ILE A 45 -7.03 8.00 11.18
CA ILE A 45 -7.60 9.36 11.29
C ILE A 45 -6.47 10.40 11.30
N ASN A 46 -5.47 10.22 12.15
CA ASN A 46 -4.31 11.12 12.22
C ASN A 46 -3.59 11.23 10.87
N ARG A 47 -3.44 10.13 10.13
CA ARG A 47 -2.78 10.14 8.81
C ARG A 47 -3.55 10.96 7.78
N ILE A 48 -4.89 10.88 7.78
CA ILE A 48 -5.72 11.68 6.87
C ILE A 48 -5.55 13.17 7.19
N ILE A 49 -5.59 13.55 8.47
CA ILE A 49 -5.41 14.94 8.92
C ILE A 49 -4.03 15.46 8.52
N ASP A 50 -2.97 14.68 8.75
CA ASP A 50 -1.60 15.06 8.46
C ASP A 50 -1.37 15.30 6.95
N ASN A 51 -1.77 14.33 6.11
CA ASN A 51 -1.65 14.46 4.66
C ASN A 51 -2.47 15.63 4.10
N ALA A 52 -3.69 15.85 4.60
CA ALA A 52 -4.51 16.99 4.19
C ALA A 52 -3.88 18.32 4.61
N SER A 53 -3.34 18.38 5.83
CA SER A 53 -2.66 19.56 6.35
C SER A 53 -1.42 19.92 5.52
N VAL A 54 -0.59 18.93 5.18
CA VAL A 54 0.56 19.11 4.29
C VAL A 54 0.12 19.56 2.90
N ALA A 55 -0.92 18.96 2.33
CA ALA A 55 -1.45 19.34 1.02
C ALA A 55 -1.88 20.81 1.01
N ILE A 56 -2.66 21.25 2.01
CA ILE A 56 -3.10 22.65 2.14
C ILE A 56 -1.92 23.59 2.31
N ALA A 57 -0.95 23.26 3.19
CA ALA A 57 0.24 24.08 3.41
C ALA A 57 1.12 24.20 2.15
N SER A 58 1.05 23.22 1.26
CA SER A 58 1.82 23.20 0.01
C SER A 58 1.15 23.91 -1.17
N LEU A 59 -0.10 24.36 -1.04
CA LEU A 59 -0.92 24.83 -2.18
C LEU A 59 -0.26 25.93 -3.03
N ASN A 60 0.47 26.85 -2.39
CA ASN A 60 1.16 27.96 -3.06
C ASN A 60 2.66 27.70 -3.30
N ARG A 61 3.16 26.50 -3.03
CA ARG A 61 4.56 26.14 -3.27
C ARG A 61 4.72 25.64 -4.70
N ALA A 62 5.80 26.07 -5.37
CA ALA A 62 6.18 25.49 -6.65
C ALA A 62 6.57 24.01 -6.49
N PRO A 63 6.37 23.15 -7.50
CA PRO A 63 6.85 21.78 -7.48
C PRO A 63 8.37 21.73 -7.27
N ILE A 64 8.82 20.77 -6.47
CA ILE A 64 10.23 20.38 -6.44
C ILE A 64 10.46 19.48 -7.67
N VAL A 65 11.41 19.85 -8.53
CA VAL A 65 11.80 19.11 -9.74
C VAL A 65 13.15 18.44 -9.54
#